data_AF-A0A0B5I342-F1
#
_entry.id   AF-A0A0B5I342-F1
#
_cell.length_a   1.000
_cell.length_b   1.000
_cell.length_c   1.000
_cell.angle_alpha   90.00
_cell.angle_beta   90.00
_cell.angle_gamma   90.00
#
_symmetry.space_group_name_H-M   'P 1'
#
loop_
_entity.id
_entity.type
_entity.pdbx_description
1 polymer ?
#
loop_
_entity_poly.entity_id
_entity_poly.type
_entity_poly.pdbx_seq_one_letter_code
_entity_poly.pdbx_strand_id
1 'polypeptide(L)' 'MTNEIKQVMEKLDTIKSELSDIKKHMVDIDSIMTEEDYLALIDYRKEKSANKIISHEQLKKQLGL' A
#
# COMPACT_ATOMS: atom_id res chain seq x y z
N MET A 1 28.85 -35.57 -3.98
CA MET A 1 28.31 -34.28 -4.50
C MET A 1 29.51 -33.46 -4.93
N THR A 2 29.60 -33.03 -6.19
CA THR A 2 30.76 -32.27 -6.69
C THR A 2 30.85 -30.92 -5.97
N ASN A 3 32.07 -30.47 -5.66
CA ASN A 3 32.33 -29.24 -4.90
C ASN A 3 31.67 -28.00 -5.55
N GLU A 4 31.55 -28.03 -6.88
CA GLU A 4 30.85 -27.03 -7.68
C GLU A 4 29.36 -26.94 -7.36
N ILE A 5 28.67 -28.09 -7.21
CA ILE A 5 27.24 -28.12 -6.84
C ILE A 5 27.04 -27.49 -5.46
N LYS A 6 27.95 -27.76 -4.52
CA LYS A 6 27.88 -27.17 -3.17
C LYS A 6 28.01 -25.65 -3.21
N GLN A 7 28.98 -25.13 -3.96
CA GLN A 7 29.17 -23.68 -4.12
C GLN A 7 27.99 -23.01 -4.81
N VAL A 8 27.36 -23.68 -5.77
CA VAL A 8 26.14 -23.16 -6.43
C VAL A 8 24.98 -23.08 -5.44
N MET A 9 24.79 -24.09 -4.59
CA MET A 9 23.71 -24.08 -3.58
C MET A 9 23.91 -22.96 -2.55
N GLU A 10 25.13 -22.77 -2.04
CA GLU A 10 25.44 -21.69 -1.08
C GLU A 10 25.17 -20.30 -1.69
N LYS A 11 25.49 -20.10 -2.97
CA LYS A 11 25.18 -18.85 -3.69
C LYS A 11 23.68 -18.66 -3.88
N LEU A 12 22.95 -19.72 -4.21
CA LEU A 12 21.49 -19.67 -4.36
C LEU A 12 20.80 -19.31 -3.04
N ASP A 13 21.26 -19.87 -1.92
CA ASP A 13 20.73 -19.55 -0.59
C ASP A 13 20.99 -18.08 -0.23
N THR A 14 22.18 -17.57 -0.57
CA THR A 14 22.53 -16.16 -0.38
C THR A 14 21.59 -15.24 -1.18
N ILE A 15 21.43 -15.50 -2.48
CA ILE A 15 20.51 -14.73 -3.35
C ILE A 15 19.08 -14.78 -2.82
N LYS A 16 18.63 -15.95 -2.35
CA LYS A 16 17.28 -16.11 -1.80
C LYS A 16 17.08 -15.28 -0.54
N SER A 17 18.09 -15.23 0.34
CA SER A 17 18.06 -14.38 1.54
C SER A 17 17.96 -12.90 1.17
N GLU A 18 18.84 -12.43 0.27
CA GLU A 18 18.85 -11.03 -0.18
C GLU A 18 17.53 -10.63 -0.84
N LEU A 19 16.96 -11.50 -1.68
CA LEU A 19 15.64 -11.26 -2.30
C LEU A 19 14.52 -11.19 -1.25
N SER A 20 14.58 -12.00 -0.20
CA SER A 20 13.61 -11.94 0.89
C SER A 20 13.71 -10.61 1.64
N ASP A 21 14.93 -10.12 1.89
CA ASP A 21 15.16 -8.86 2.57
C ASP A 21 14.72 -7.66 1.73
N ILE A 22 15.00 -7.66 0.43
CA ILE A 22 14.52 -6.63 -0.50
C ILE A 22 12.98 -6.58 -0.47
N LYS A 23 12.31 -7.72 -0.61
CA LYS A 23 10.84 -7.79 -0.58
C LYS A 23 10.24 -7.27 0.73
N LYS A 24 10.94 -7.45 1.85
CA LYS A 24 10.52 -6.94 3.16
C LYS A 24 10.54 -5.42 3.25
N HIS A 25 11.46 -4.79 2.52
CA HIS A 25 11.66 -3.33 2.52
C HIS A 25 11.08 -2.65 1.28
N MET A 26 10.50 -3.42 0.35
CA MET A 26 9.66 -2.87 -0.70
C MET A 26 8.42 -2.28 -0.03
N VAL A 27 8.44 -0.96 0.14
CA VAL A 27 7.24 -0.20 0.50
C VAL A 27 6.26 -0.37 -0.64
N ASP A 28 5.06 -0.85 -0.32
CA ASP A 28 3.97 -0.90 -1.29
C ASP A 28 3.73 0.53 -1.79
N ILE A 29 3.82 0.75 -3.10
CA ILE A 29 3.64 2.08 -3.68
C ILE A 29 2.25 2.64 -3.33
N ASP A 30 1.26 1.75 -3.16
CA ASP A 30 -0.11 2.08 -2.76
C ASP A 30 -0.25 2.38 -1.25
N SER A 31 0.81 2.16 -0.46
CA SER A 31 0.87 2.56 0.95
C SER A 31 1.48 3.94 1.18
N ILE A 32 1.98 4.59 0.12
CA ILE A 32 2.53 5.94 0.19
C ILE A 32 1.38 6.94 0.07
N MET A 33 1.01 7.56 1.19
CA MET A 33 0.08 8.68 1.18
C MET A 33 0.70 9.84 0.41
N THR A 34 0.11 10.20 -0.72
CA THR A 34 0.54 11.36 -1.49
C THR A 34 0.06 12.65 -0.83
N GLU A 35 0.63 13.78 -1.25
CA GLU A 35 0.16 15.08 -0.78
C GLU A 35 -1.31 15.33 -1.17
N GLU A 36 -1.74 14.84 -2.33
CA GLU A 36 -3.14 14.92 -2.77
C GLU A 36 -4.06 14.13 -1.83
N ASP A 37 -3.67 12.92 -1.43
CA ASP A 37 -4.41 12.12 -0.46
C ASP A 37 -4.51 12.83 0.91
N TYR A 38 -3.41 13.44 1.35
CA TYR A 38 -3.37 14.20 2.60
C TYR A 38 -4.31 15.40 2.55
N LEU A 39 -4.30 16.17 1.47
CA LEU A 39 -5.20 17.31 1.26
C LEU A 39 -6.67 16.87 1.21
N ALA A 40 -6.98 15.77 0.51
CA ALA A 40 -8.33 15.21 0.47
C ALA A 40 -8.84 14.82 1.87
N LEU A 41 -7.98 14.25 2.72
CA LEU A 41 -8.32 13.93 4.11
C LEU A 41 -8.56 15.19 4.96
N ILE A 42 -7.79 16.26 4.75
CA ILE A 42 -8.02 17.55 5.42
C ILE A 42 -9.39 18.10 5.03
N ASP A 43 -9.72 18.11 3.73
CA ASP A 43 -10.97 18.67 3.26
C ASP A 43 -12.18 17.85 3.72
N TYR A 44 -12.06 16.52 3.72
CA TYR A 44 -13.05 15.65 4.37
C TYR A 44 -13.29 16.04 5.83
N ARG A 45 -12.24 16.27 6.62
CA ARG A 45 -12.37 16.65 8.04
C ARG A 45 -13.07 18.00 8.19
N LYS A 46 -12.77 18.98 7.33
CA LYS A 46 -13.44 20.28 7.31
C LYS A 46 -14.92 20.11 6.99
N GLU A 47 -15.27 19.39 5.93
CA GLU A 47 -16.66 19.16 5.53
C GLU A 47 -17.46 18.40 6.59
N LYS A 48 -16.85 17.39 7.21
CA LYS A 48 -17.43 16.66 8.33
C LYS A 48 -17.72 17.58 9.51
N SER A 49 -16.77 18.43 9.91
CA SER A 49 -16.96 19.39 11.00
C SER A 49 -18.04 20.43 10.71
N ALA A 50 -18.24 20.74 9.42
CA ALA A 50 -19.28 21.65 8.95
C ALA A 50 -20.64 20.95 8.70
N ASN A 51 -20.79 19.66 9.05
CA ASN A 51 -21.98 18.84 8.77
C ASN A 51 -22.42 18.85 7.29
N LYS A 52 -21.45 18.92 6.35
CA LYS A 52 -21.73 18.90 4.90
C LYS A 52 -21.76 17.50 4.30
N ILE A 53 -21.26 16.49 5.02
CA ILE A 53 -21.23 15.10 4.55
C ILE A 53 -22.61 14.45 4.69
N ILE A 54 -22.98 13.64 3.71
CA ILE A 54 -24.20 12.84 3.72
C ILE A 54 -23.85 11.35 3.76
N SER A 55 -24.79 10.54 4.25
CA SER A 55 -24.64 9.09 4.17
C SER A 55 -24.77 8.60 2.73
N HIS A 56 -24.22 7.42 2.46
CA HIS A 56 -24.35 6.78 1.16
C HIS A 56 -25.82 6.55 0.75
N GLU A 57 -26.67 6.20 1.72
CA GLU A 57 -28.12 6.04 1.49
C GLU A 57 -28.82 7.37 1.18
N GLN A 58 -28.39 8.46 1.81
CA GLN A 58 -28.89 9.80 1.47
C GLN A 58 -28.44 10.23 0.07
N LEU A 59 -27.20 9.92 -0.32
CA LEU A 59 -26.68 10.17 -1.66
C LEU A 59 -27.49 9.42 -2.73
N LYS A 60 -27.76 8.13 -2.53
CA LYS A 60 -28.59 7.33 -3.46
C LYS A 60 -29.95 7.97 -3.68
N LYS A 61 -30.62 8.37 -2.59
CA LYS A 61 -31.90 9.09 -2.66
C LYS A 61 -31.81 10.39 -3.46
N GLN A 62 -30.74 11.16 -3.31
CA GLN A 62 -30.52 12.39 -4.10
C GLN A 62 -30.28 12.11 -5.58
N LEU A 63 -29.66 10.96 -5.91
CA LEU A 63 -29.40 10.52 -7.28
C LEU A 63 -30.56 9.76 -7.92
N GLY A 64 -31.63 9.47 -7.17
CA GLY A 64 -32.77 8.67 -7.65
C GLY A 64 -32.47 7.17 -7.78
N LEU A 65 -31.48 6.67 -7.02
CA LEU A 65 -31.09 5.26 -6.95
C LEU A 65 -31.67 4.55 -5.71
#